data_AF-A0A412GXV4-F1
#
_entry.id   AF-A0A412GXV4-F1
#
_cell.length_a   1.000
_cell.length_b   1.000
_cell.length_c   1.000
_cell.angle_alpha   90.00
_cell.angle_beta   90.00
_cell.angle_gamma   90.00
#
_symmetry.space_group_name_H-M   'P 1'
#
loop_
_entity.id
_entity.type
_entity.pdbx_description
1 polymer ?
#
loop_
_entity_poly.entity_id
_entity_poly.type
_entity_poly.pdbx_seq_one_letter_code
_entity_poly.pdbx_strand_id
1 'polypeptide(L)'
;MKRYIVFLKQVPLSTKVEMDPVTKTLKRSSALSQVNPDDLYALQAALDLRRSTGAEVIAVSMGPLSAEVVLREAIQRGADRAILLSSPAFAGSDTWCTSLVLASAVRKIGEYDILFFGRMAIDGDTAQVGPEVAGHLNIPQVTQLVNVESCTDKYIRLFRCIGNAKQHMEVDFPCAIMVSRENGELNHPTLSGWRRAQKQEILHWDEADLGLNTSSVGLQASPTKVLSTTVPQSNKKVCWITDVITLSQIICNNINN
;
A
#
# COMPACT_ATOMS: atom_id res chain seq x y z
N MET A 1 -25.07 -6.42 -2.55
CA MET A 1 -24.53 -5.06 -2.29
C MET A 1 -23.08 -5.11 -2.68
N LYS A 2 -22.58 -4.16 -3.49
CA LYS A 2 -21.17 -4.17 -3.90
C LYS A 2 -20.24 -4.02 -2.70
N ARG A 3 -19.04 -4.60 -2.76
CA ARG A 3 -18.04 -4.53 -1.69
C ARG A 3 -16.65 -4.32 -2.24
N TYR A 4 -15.95 -3.34 -1.67
CA TYR A 4 -14.55 -3.03 -1.97
C TYR A 4 -13.70 -3.29 -0.74
N ILE A 5 -12.58 -3.98 -0.94
CA ILE A 5 -11.60 -4.24 0.13
C ILE A 5 -10.36 -3.42 -0.19
N VAL A 6 -9.97 -2.54 0.73
CA VAL A 6 -8.83 -1.62 0.56
C VAL A 6 -7.73 -2.06 1.51
N PHE A 7 -6.53 -2.29 0.98
CA PHE A 7 -5.37 -2.66 1.77
C PHE A 7 -4.52 -1.46 2.08
N LEU A 8 -4.19 -1.28 3.36
CA LEU A 8 -3.33 -0.21 3.84
C LEU A 8 -2.16 -0.79 4.63
N LYS A 9 -1.01 -0.13 4.54
CA LYS A 9 0.21 -0.47 5.26
C LYS A 9 0.68 0.69 6.12
N GLN A 10 1.08 0.37 7.35
CA GLN A 10 1.85 1.28 8.18
C GLN A 10 3.30 1.31 7.71
N VAL A 11 3.81 2.50 7.40
CA VAL A 11 5.20 2.71 6.97
C VAL A 11 5.86 3.79 7.85
N PRO A 12 7.19 3.82 7.96
CA PRO A 12 7.88 4.91 8.62
C PRO A 12 7.59 6.27 7.93
N LEU A 13 7.38 7.32 8.73
CA LEU A 13 7.23 8.71 8.25
C LEU A 13 8.54 9.24 7.64
N SER A 14 9.67 8.73 8.13
CA SER A 14 11.00 9.13 7.71
C SER A 14 11.93 7.92 7.75
N THR A 15 12.78 7.81 6.73
CA THR A 15 13.92 6.88 6.73
C THR A 15 15.13 7.44 7.49
N LYS A 16 15.09 8.73 7.89
CA LYS A 16 16.11 9.31 8.78
C LYS A 16 15.88 8.82 10.20
N VAL A 17 16.54 7.72 10.54
CA VAL A 17 16.70 7.31 11.93
C VAL A 17 17.74 8.22 12.56
N GLU A 18 17.34 9.03 13.53
CA GLU A 18 18.28 9.86 14.28
C GLU A 18 19.25 8.97 15.06
N MET A 19 20.54 9.26 14.95
CA MET A 19 21.57 8.63 15.76
C MET A 19 21.68 9.40 17.07
N ASP A 20 21.67 8.71 18.19
CA ASP A 20 21.98 9.32 19.47
C ASP A 20 23.43 9.81 19.45
N PRO A 21 23.70 11.12 19.60
CA PRO A 21 25.03 11.68 19.50
C PRO A 21 25.96 11.24 20.65
N VAL A 22 25.41 10.77 21.77
CA VAL A 22 26.14 10.31 22.96
C VAL A 22 26.38 8.82 22.90
N THR A 23 25.31 8.04 22.72
CA THR A 23 25.40 6.57 22.76
C THR A 23 25.80 5.96 21.41
N LYS A 24 25.78 6.76 20.33
CA LYS A 24 25.96 6.29 18.94
C LYS A 24 25.00 5.15 18.57
N THR A 25 23.90 5.00 19.30
CA THR A 25 22.87 4.01 19.00
C THR A 25 21.76 4.65 18.16
N LEU A 26 21.06 3.83 17.38
CA LEU A 26 19.89 4.28 16.64
C LEU A 26 18.78 4.63 17.64
N LYS A 27 18.21 5.84 17.58
CA LYS A 27 16.96 6.15 18.29
C LYS A 27 15.82 5.40 17.62
N ARG A 28 15.58 4.16 18.05
CA ARG A 28 14.49 3.30 17.55
C ARG A 28 13.10 3.79 17.98
N SER A 29 13.01 4.70 18.95
CA SER A 29 11.77 5.26 19.49
C SER A 29 11.20 6.46 18.70
N SER A 30 11.90 6.99 17.70
CA SER A 30 11.54 8.26 17.04
C SER A 30 11.04 8.15 15.60
N ALA A 31 10.95 6.96 15.01
CA ALA A 31 10.32 6.80 13.71
C ALA A 31 8.79 6.84 13.89
N LEU A 32 8.23 8.05 13.90
CA LEU A 32 6.80 8.24 13.68
C LEU A 32 6.38 7.41 12.47
N SER A 33 5.24 6.73 12.56
CA SER A 33 4.70 5.95 11.45
C SER A 33 3.52 6.68 10.83
N GLN A 34 3.27 6.41 9.55
CA GLN A 34 2.16 6.96 8.79
C GLN A 34 1.50 5.86 7.95
N VAL A 35 0.33 6.17 7.40
CA VAL A 35 -0.24 5.37 6.31
C VAL A 35 0.65 5.52 5.08
N ASN A 36 0.90 4.44 4.37
CA ASN A 36 1.59 4.52 3.08
C ASN A 36 0.85 5.49 2.14
N PRO A 37 1.53 6.47 1.52
CA PRO A 37 0.87 7.49 0.71
C PRO A 37 0.02 6.92 -0.45
N ASP A 38 0.54 5.95 -1.21
CA ASP A 38 -0.18 5.33 -2.34
C ASP A 38 -1.47 4.60 -1.85
N ASP A 39 -1.50 4.08 -0.63
CA ASP A 39 -2.67 3.38 -0.07
C ASP A 39 -3.82 4.37 0.26
N LEU A 40 -3.50 5.62 0.61
CA LEU A 40 -4.52 6.65 0.78
C LEU A 40 -5.22 6.98 -0.54
N TYR A 41 -4.50 6.93 -1.68
CA TYR A 41 -5.11 7.09 -3.00
C TYR A 41 -5.96 5.88 -3.37
N ALA A 42 -5.55 4.67 -3.00
CA ALA A 42 -6.37 3.47 -3.16
C ALA A 42 -7.68 3.54 -2.38
N LEU A 43 -7.63 4.02 -1.13
CA LEU A 43 -8.83 4.29 -0.33
C LEU A 43 -9.71 5.36 -0.97
N GLN A 44 -9.11 6.46 -1.43
CA GLN A 44 -9.84 7.55 -2.06
C GLN A 44 -10.57 7.09 -3.33
N ALA A 45 -9.89 6.31 -4.19
CA ALA A 45 -10.50 5.73 -5.39
C ALA A 45 -11.70 4.84 -5.07
N ALA A 46 -11.59 4.01 -4.03
CA ALA A 46 -12.71 3.18 -3.56
C ALA A 46 -13.89 4.02 -3.06
N LEU A 47 -13.62 5.10 -2.30
CA LEU A 47 -14.64 6.01 -1.78
C LEU A 47 -15.31 6.87 -2.86
N ASP A 48 -14.57 7.27 -3.90
CA ASP A 48 -15.14 7.98 -5.03
C ASP A 48 -16.03 7.06 -5.85
N LEU A 49 -15.57 5.83 -6.13
CA LEU A 49 -16.36 4.83 -6.83
C LEU A 49 -17.61 4.43 -6.05
N ARG A 50 -17.53 4.42 -4.71
CA ARG A 50 -18.69 4.19 -3.83
C ARG A 50 -19.82 5.19 -4.09
N ARG A 51 -19.54 6.43 -4.47
CA ARG A 51 -20.58 7.47 -4.65
C ARG A 51 -21.63 7.07 -5.70
N SER A 52 -21.22 6.36 -6.75
CA SER A 52 -22.13 5.87 -7.80
C SER A 52 -22.60 4.44 -7.57
N THR A 53 -21.88 3.64 -6.79
CA THR A 53 -22.12 2.19 -6.65
C THR A 53 -22.77 1.78 -5.33
N GLY A 54 -22.74 2.65 -4.31
CA GLY A 54 -23.24 2.35 -2.98
C GLY A 54 -22.47 1.25 -2.24
N ALA A 55 -21.25 0.93 -2.68
CA ALA A 55 -20.48 -0.19 -2.16
C ALA A 55 -20.09 -0.02 -0.68
N GLU A 56 -20.02 -1.14 0.04
CA GLU A 56 -19.36 -1.23 1.35
C GLU A 56 -17.83 -1.17 1.14
N VAL A 57 -17.13 -0.35 1.92
CA VAL A 57 -15.65 -0.24 1.90
C VAL A 57 -15.07 -0.83 3.18
N ILE A 58 -14.28 -1.89 3.05
CA ILE A 58 -13.59 -2.56 4.16
C ILE A 58 -12.10 -2.25 4.08
N ALA A 59 -11.54 -1.65 5.13
CA ALA A 59 -10.10 -1.42 5.26
C ALA A 59 -9.42 -2.64 5.90
N VAL A 60 -8.30 -3.10 5.33
CA VAL A 60 -7.52 -4.22 5.86
C VAL A 60 -6.05 -3.80 5.98
N SER A 61 -5.41 -4.15 7.08
CA SER A 61 -3.97 -3.92 7.29
C SER A 61 -3.36 -5.15 7.95
N MET A 62 -2.14 -5.50 7.54
CA MET A 62 -1.35 -6.54 8.20
C MET A 62 -0.16 -5.88 8.90
N GLY A 63 0.00 -6.14 10.19
CA GLY A 63 1.09 -5.55 10.96
C GLY A 63 0.95 -5.77 12.46
N PRO A 64 1.86 -5.18 13.25
CA PRO A 64 1.73 -5.17 14.71
C PRO A 64 0.48 -4.40 15.15
N LEU A 65 0.11 -4.52 16.43
CA LEU A 65 -1.02 -3.77 17.01
C LEU A 65 -0.94 -2.25 16.79
N SER A 66 0.27 -1.68 16.70
CA SER A 66 0.46 -0.26 16.39
C SER A 66 -0.04 0.14 15.00
N ALA A 67 -0.23 -0.81 14.08
CA ALA A 67 -0.79 -0.57 12.76
C ALA A 67 -2.31 -0.29 12.81
N GLU A 68 -2.98 -0.52 13.95
CA GLU A 68 -4.37 -0.13 14.13
C GLU A 68 -4.61 1.37 13.79
N VAL A 69 -3.62 2.24 14.03
CA VAL A 69 -3.71 3.67 13.71
C VAL A 69 -4.00 3.93 12.23
N VAL A 70 -3.49 3.11 11.31
CA VAL A 70 -3.73 3.28 9.86
C VAL A 70 -5.16 2.93 9.48
N LEU A 71 -5.73 1.93 10.17
CA LEU A 71 -7.11 1.52 9.99
C LEU A 71 -8.08 2.55 10.58
N ARG A 72 -7.72 3.14 11.73
CA ARG A 72 -8.45 4.27 12.30
C ARG A 72 -8.50 5.40 11.27
N GLU A 73 -7.38 5.78 10.67
CA GLU A 73 -7.37 6.82 9.62
C GLU A 73 -8.26 6.46 8.42
N ALA A 74 -8.27 5.20 7.98
CA ALA A 74 -9.18 4.77 6.91
C ALA A 74 -10.66 4.99 7.27
N ILE A 75 -11.05 4.68 8.51
CA ILE A 75 -12.40 4.96 9.03
C ILE A 75 -12.66 6.48 9.11
N GLN A 76 -11.67 7.29 9.50
CA GLN A 76 -11.81 8.76 9.53
C GLN A 76 -12.12 9.34 8.15
N ARG A 77 -11.58 8.71 7.10
CA ARG A 77 -11.76 9.12 5.70
C ARG A 77 -13.03 8.57 5.06
N GLY A 78 -13.60 7.47 5.58
CA GLY A 78 -14.90 6.97 5.14
C GLY A 78 -15.04 5.46 4.98
N ALA A 79 -14.03 4.66 5.30
CA ALA A 79 -14.16 3.20 5.28
C ALA A 79 -15.24 2.74 6.27
N ASP A 80 -16.12 1.83 5.87
CA ASP A 80 -17.27 1.41 6.69
C ASP A 80 -16.84 0.56 7.87
N ARG A 81 -15.87 -0.35 7.67
CA ARG A 81 -15.23 -1.14 8.74
C ARG A 81 -13.78 -1.46 8.46
N ALA A 82 -13.08 -1.93 9.48
CA ALA A 82 -11.66 -2.24 9.41
C ALA A 82 -11.30 -3.56 10.08
N ILE A 83 -10.28 -4.23 9.53
CA ILE A 83 -9.75 -5.51 10.00
C ILE A 83 -8.22 -5.41 10.09
N LEU A 84 -7.68 -5.71 11.27
CA LEU A 84 -6.26 -5.84 11.51
C LEU A 84 -5.87 -7.31 11.48
N LEU A 85 -4.91 -7.66 10.63
CA LEU A 85 -4.27 -8.97 10.62
C LEU A 85 -2.99 -8.87 11.44
N SER A 86 -3.00 -9.40 12.66
CA SER A 86 -1.91 -9.22 13.62
C SER A 86 -1.59 -10.52 14.33
N SER A 87 -0.42 -11.08 14.01
CA SER A 87 0.14 -12.24 14.70
C SER A 87 1.67 -12.20 14.69
N PRO A 88 2.34 -12.67 15.76
CA PRO A 88 3.78 -12.94 15.72
C PRO A 88 4.20 -13.87 14.58
N ALA A 89 3.31 -14.78 14.13
CA ALA A 89 3.58 -15.70 13.02
C ALA A 89 3.77 -14.96 11.68
N PHE A 90 3.22 -13.76 11.52
CA PHE A 90 3.39 -12.97 10.30
C PHE A 90 4.69 -12.17 10.27
N ALA A 91 5.43 -12.12 11.38
CA ALA A 91 6.63 -11.30 11.50
C ALA A 91 7.72 -11.71 10.49
N GLY A 92 8.32 -10.71 9.85
CA GLY A 92 9.39 -10.90 8.86
C GLY A 92 8.95 -11.53 7.54
N SER A 93 7.64 -11.55 7.25
CA SER A 93 7.12 -11.97 5.95
C SER A 93 7.69 -11.10 4.82
N ASP A 94 8.17 -11.75 3.77
CA ASP A 94 8.36 -11.14 2.45
C ASP A 94 7.02 -10.94 1.72
N THR A 95 7.09 -10.54 0.44
CA THR A 95 5.89 -10.22 -0.35
C THR A 95 4.98 -11.43 -0.52
N TRP A 96 5.54 -12.60 -0.83
CA TRP A 96 4.78 -13.84 -1.00
C TRP A 96 4.01 -14.27 0.25
N CYS A 97 4.67 -14.28 1.42
CA CYS A 97 3.97 -14.61 2.66
C CYS A 97 2.94 -13.54 3.03
N THR A 98 3.25 -12.26 2.78
CA THR A 98 2.31 -11.15 2.99
C THR A 98 1.08 -11.31 2.11
N SER A 99 1.24 -11.56 0.81
CA SER A 99 0.15 -11.72 -0.14
C SER A 99 -0.70 -12.95 0.17
N LEU A 100 -0.10 -14.04 0.66
CA LEU A 100 -0.82 -15.22 1.12
C LEU A 100 -1.76 -14.89 2.29
N VAL A 101 -1.26 -14.18 3.31
CA VAL A 101 -2.05 -13.76 4.47
C VAL A 101 -3.21 -12.84 4.05
N LEU A 102 -2.92 -11.84 3.22
CA LEU A 102 -3.94 -10.92 2.71
C LEU A 102 -5.00 -11.64 1.86
N ALA A 103 -4.60 -12.56 0.98
CA ALA A 103 -5.51 -13.37 0.18
C ALA A 103 -6.39 -14.27 1.06
N SER A 104 -5.85 -14.85 2.13
CA SER A 104 -6.65 -15.62 3.10
C SER A 104 -7.66 -14.76 3.85
N ALA A 105 -7.31 -13.52 4.18
CA ALA A 105 -8.26 -12.56 4.75
C ALA A 105 -9.40 -12.23 3.77
N VAL A 106 -9.10 -12.04 2.48
CA VAL A 106 -10.13 -11.85 1.43
C VAL A 106 -11.08 -13.04 1.39
N ARG A 107 -10.54 -14.28 1.38
CA ARG A 107 -11.37 -15.49 1.39
C ARG A 107 -12.28 -15.57 2.62
N LYS A 108 -11.78 -15.17 3.80
CA LYS A 108 -12.57 -15.13 5.05
C LYS A 108 -13.64 -14.03 5.03
N ILE A 109 -13.35 -12.86 4.45
CA ILE A 109 -14.33 -11.77 4.30
C ILE A 109 -15.51 -12.21 3.42
N GLY A 110 -15.26 -13.06 2.42
CA GLY A 110 -16.29 -13.61 1.54
C GLY A 110 -16.46 -12.78 0.27
N GLU A 111 -17.69 -12.60 -0.22
CA GLU A 111 -17.98 -11.93 -1.50
C GLU A 111 -17.38 -10.53 -1.59
N TYR A 112 -16.77 -10.17 -2.72
CA TYR A 112 -16.23 -8.84 -3.02
C TYR A 112 -16.25 -8.57 -4.53
N ASP A 113 -16.20 -7.31 -4.93
CA ASP A 113 -16.11 -6.89 -6.34
C ASP A 113 -14.69 -6.44 -6.70
N ILE A 114 -14.08 -5.61 -5.84
CA ILE A 114 -12.79 -4.97 -6.15
C ILE A 114 -11.88 -4.98 -4.93
N LEU A 115 -10.62 -5.37 -5.16
CA LEU A 115 -9.53 -5.17 -4.22
C LEU A 115 -8.73 -3.93 -4.62
N PHE A 116 -8.53 -3.01 -3.69
CA PHE A 116 -7.75 -1.80 -3.90
C PHE A 116 -6.44 -1.85 -3.11
N PHE A 117 -5.34 -1.59 -3.78
CA PHE A 117 -4.01 -1.51 -3.18
C PHE A 117 -3.36 -0.19 -3.59
N GLY A 118 -2.51 0.37 -2.72
CA GLY A 118 -1.51 1.32 -3.20
C GLY A 118 -0.55 0.62 -4.17
N ARG A 119 -0.02 1.38 -5.13
CA ARG A 119 0.94 0.88 -6.12
C ARG A 119 2.17 0.29 -5.46
N MET A 120 2.70 0.96 -4.45
CA MET A 120 3.96 0.59 -3.82
C MET A 120 4.04 1.14 -2.40
N ALA A 121 4.58 0.35 -1.47
CA ALA A 121 4.90 0.82 -0.14
C ALA A 121 6.32 1.40 -0.09
N ILE A 122 6.46 2.62 0.44
CA ILE A 122 7.71 3.41 0.39
C ILE A 122 8.88 2.86 1.21
N ASP A 123 8.64 1.86 2.05
CA ASP A 123 9.64 1.23 2.90
C ASP A 123 10.32 0.03 2.22
N GLY A 124 9.56 -0.73 1.43
CA GLY A 124 10.05 -1.91 0.71
C GLY A 124 10.20 -1.71 -0.80
N ASP A 125 9.48 -0.77 -1.41
CA ASP A 125 9.55 -0.39 -2.83
C ASP A 125 9.41 -1.56 -3.84
N THR A 126 8.72 -2.64 -3.47
CA THR A 126 8.62 -3.84 -4.32
C THR A 126 7.50 -3.77 -5.37
N ALA A 127 6.39 -3.08 -5.05
CA ALA A 127 5.16 -3.05 -5.86
C ALA A 127 4.57 -4.45 -6.20
N GLN A 128 4.88 -5.47 -5.39
CA GLN A 128 4.55 -6.88 -5.67
C GLN A 128 3.28 -7.40 -4.97
N VAL A 129 3.01 -6.94 -3.74
CA VAL A 129 1.99 -7.56 -2.87
C VAL A 129 0.60 -7.56 -3.50
N GLY A 130 0.16 -6.43 -4.05
CA GLY A 130 -1.15 -6.36 -4.69
C GLY A 130 -1.27 -7.37 -5.84
N PRO A 131 -0.33 -7.38 -6.81
CA PRO A 131 -0.33 -8.38 -7.87
C PRO A 131 -0.26 -9.82 -7.41
N GLU A 132 0.52 -10.12 -6.37
CA GLU A 132 0.61 -11.46 -5.80
C GLU A 132 -0.70 -11.89 -5.12
N VAL A 133 -1.42 -10.98 -4.45
CA VAL A 133 -2.77 -11.26 -3.92
C VAL A 133 -3.74 -11.61 -5.04
N ALA A 134 -3.72 -10.86 -6.15
CA ALA A 134 -4.54 -11.17 -7.31
C ALA A 134 -4.20 -12.56 -7.89
N GLY A 135 -2.91 -12.90 -7.93
CA GLY A 135 -2.42 -14.23 -8.32
C GLY A 135 -2.92 -15.35 -7.40
N HIS A 136 -2.84 -15.18 -6.07
CA HIS A 136 -3.36 -16.17 -5.11
C HIS A 136 -4.87 -16.39 -5.20
N LEU A 137 -5.61 -15.38 -5.63
CA LEU A 137 -7.06 -15.43 -5.79
C LEU A 137 -7.48 -15.81 -7.21
N ASN A 138 -6.53 -15.90 -8.15
CA ASN A 138 -6.74 -16.15 -9.57
C ASN A 138 -7.75 -15.16 -10.20
N ILE A 139 -7.55 -13.87 -9.95
CA ILE A 139 -8.41 -12.79 -10.44
C ILE A 139 -7.64 -11.82 -11.36
N PRO A 140 -8.31 -11.13 -12.30
CA PRO A 140 -7.70 -10.07 -13.08
C PRO A 140 -7.10 -8.95 -12.22
N GLN A 141 -6.05 -8.30 -12.74
CA GLN A 141 -5.38 -7.19 -12.06
C GLN A 141 -5.12 -6.01 -13.00
N VAL A 142 -5.20 -4.81 -12.44
CA VAL A 142 -4.88 -3.54 -13.11
C VAL A 142 -3.86 -2.79 -12.28
N THR A 143 -2.65 -2.70 -12.80
CA THR A 143 -1.59 -1.87 -12.20
C THR A 143 -1.58 -0.48 -12.83
N GLN A 144 -1.22 0.55 -12.06
CA GLN A 144 -1.09 1.94 -12.53
C GLN A 144 -2.43 2.54 -13.00
N LEU A 145 -3.45 2.48 -12.14
CA LEU A 145 -4.74 3.13 -12.40
C LEU A 145 -4.56 4.64 -12.61
N VAL A 146 -5.11 5.14 -13.72
CA VAL A 146 -5.19 6.58 -14.02
C VAL A 146 -6.58 7.10 -13.67
N ASN A 147 -7.64 6.50 -14.20
CA ASN A 147 -9.02 6.91 -13.91
C ASN A 147 -9.99 5.76 -14.15
N VAL A 148 -11.11 5.74 -13.41
CA VAL A 148 -12.27 4.88 -13.67
C VAL A 148 -13.27 5.66 -14.51
N GLU A 149 -13.63 5.12 -15.68
CA GLU A 149 -14.61 5.73 -16.57
C GLU A 149 -16.04 5.35 -16.17
N SER A 150 -16.28 4.06 -15.93
CA SER A 150 -17.59 3.55 -15.53
C SER A 150 -17.48 2.22 -14.80
N CYS A 151 -18.50 1.89 -14.01
CA CYS A 151 -18.59 0.65 -13.25
C CYS A 151 -20.01 0.12 -13.34
N THR A 152 -20.15 -1.14 -13.74
CA THR A 152 -21.43 -1.84 -13.87
C THR A 152 -21.56 -2.91 -12.80
N ASP A 153 -22.54 -3.80 -12.92
CA ASP A 153 -22.62 -4.97 -12.04
C ASP A 153 -21.59 -6.06 -12.37
N LYS A 154 -21.07 -6.09 -13.61
CA LYS A 154 -20.22 -7.20 -14.10
C LYS A 154 -18.75 -6.81 -14.30
N TYR A 155 -18.50 -5.57 -14.71
CA TYR A 155 -17.17 -5.10 -15.08
C TYR A 155 -16.95 -3.63 -14.72
N ILE A 156 -15.68 -3.24 -14.74
CA ILE A 156 -15.20 -1.86 -14.63
C ILE A 156 -14.48 -1.45 -15.93
N ARG A 157 -14.74 -0.23 -16.40
CA ARG A 157 -13.97 0.41 -17.48
C ARG A 157 -13.07 1.47 -16.91
N LEU A 158 -11.81 1.43 -17.29
CA LEU A 158 -10.77 2.28 -16.70
C LEU A 158 -9.62 2.53 -17.67
N PHE A 159 -8.82 3.53 -17.32
CA PHE A 159 -7.54 3.82 -17.95
C PHE A 159 -6.41 3.42 -17.02
N ARG A 160 -5.39 2.76 -17.57
CA ARG A 160 -4.11 2.53 -16.90
C ARG A 160 -2.95 3.09 -17.71
N CYS A 161 -1.85 3.40 -17.02
CA CYS A 161 -0.61 3.79 -17.67
C CYS A 161 0.25 2.56 -18.01
N ILE A 162 0.91 2.58 -19.17
CA ILE A 162 1.93 1.61 -19.58
C ILE A 162 3.05 2.34 -20.33
N GLY A 163 4.17 2.58 -19.64
CA GLY A 163 5.26 3.40 -20.18
C GLY A 163 4.74 4.80 -20.55
N ASN A 164 4.83 5.13 -21.85
CA ASN A 164 4.36 6.43 -22.38
C ASN A 164 2.95 6.36 -22.99
N ALA A 165 2.23 5.25 -22.83
CA ALA A 165 0.90 5.05 -23.38
C ALA A 165 -0.16 4.93 -22.28
N LYS A 166 -1.40 5.30 -22.61
CA LYS A 166 -2.58 5.01 -21.81
C LYS A 166 -3.36 3.88 -22.48
N GLN A 167 -3.70 2.86 -21.70
CA GLN A 167 -4.53 1.75 -22.16
C GLN A 167 -5.93 1.92 -21.58
N HIS A 168 -6.93 1.96 -22.46
CA HIS A 168 -8.34 1.86 -22.07
C HIS A 168 -8.74 0.38 -22.07
N MET A 169 -9.33 -0.10 -20.98
CA MET A 169 -9.72 -1.50 -20.87
C MET A 169 -10.97 -1.71 -20.03
N GLU A 170 -11.64 -2.83 -20.30
CA GLU A 170 -12.74 -3.39 -19.53
C GLU A 170 -12.22 -4.61 -18.75
N VAL A 171 -12.58 -4.71 -17.48
CA VAL A 171 -12.12 -5.79 -16.58
C VAL A 171 -13.31 -6.33 -15.80
N ASP A 172 -13.53 -7.63 -15.87
CA ASP A 172 -14.58 -8.34 -15.15
C ASP A 172 -14.32 -8.39 -13.64
N PHE A 173 -15.38 -8.39 -12.85
CA PHE A 173 -15.31 -8.66 -11.41
C PHE A 173 -15.28 -10.17 -11.10
N PRO A 174 -14.65 -10.58 -9.99
CA PRO A 174 -13.84 -9.76 -9.09
C PRO A 174 -12.48 -9.37 -9.69
N CYS A 175 -11.93 -8.21 -9.35
CA CYS A 175 -10.60 -7.79 -9.82
C CYS A 175 -9.79 -7.05 -8.75
N ALA A 176 -8.47 -6.95 -8.95
CA ALA A 176 -7.57 -6.13 -8.14
C ALA A 176 -7.09 -4.89 -8.90
N ILE A 177 -7.00 -3.75 -8.22
CA ILE A 177 -6.60 -2.47 -8.80
C ILE A 177 -5.53 -1.82 -7.91
N MET A 178 -4.40 -1.46 -8.51
CA MET A 178 -3.30 -0.77 -7.84
C MET A 178 -3.30 0.70 -8.22
N VAL A 179 -3.40 1.55 -7.21
CA VAL A 179 -3.62 2.99 -7.33
C VAL A 179 -2.39 3.74 -6.84
N SER A 180 -2.04 4.81 -7.55
CA SER A 180 -1.00 5.74 -7.12
C SER A 180 -1.58 7.15 -7.07
N ARG A 181 -0.75 8.10 -6.65
CA ARG A 181 -1.08 9.53 -6.68
C ARG A 181 -1.51 10.07 -8.05
N GLU A 182 -1.23 9.35 -9.15
CA GLU A 182 -1.63 9.77 -10.50
C GLU A 182 -3.14 9.68 -10.71
N ASN A 183 -3.86 8.96 -9.84
CA ASN A 183 -5.30 8.77 -9.98
C ASN A 183 -6.13 10.00 -9.63
N GLY A 184 -5.65 10.88 -8.75
CA GLY A 184 -6.42 12.05 -8.33
C GLY A 184 -5.89 12.70 -7.07
N GLU A 185 -6.79 13.39 -6.36
CA GLU A 185 -6.50 14.14 -5.13
C GLU A 185 -7.10 13.45 -3.91
N LEU A 186 -6.46 13.65 -2.74
CA LEU A 186 -6.95 13.10 -1.48
C LEU A 186 -7.90 14.09 -0.81
N ASN A 187 -9.09 13.62 -0.43
CA ASN A 187 -9.95 14.42 0.44
C ASN A 187 -9.41 14.45 1.87
N HIS A 188 -9.76 15.50 2.61
CA HIS A 188 -9.42 15.63 4.02
C HIS A 188 -10.35 14.77 4.89
N PRO A 189 -9.84 14.19 6.00
CA PRO A 189 -10.70 13.56 6.99
C PRO A 189 -11.65 14.59 7.61
N THR A 190 -12.80 14.11 8.09
CA THR A 190 -13.84 14.96 8.69
C THR A 190 -13.90 14.77 10.21
N LEU A 191 -14.40 15.78 10.94
CA LEU A 191 -14.61 15.65 12.40
C LEU A 191 -15.61 14.55 12.75
N SER A 192 -16.64 14.35 11.93
CA SER A 192 -17.60 13.25 12.09
C SER A 192 -16.92 11.90 11.87
N GLY A 193 -16.10 11.78 10.82
CA GLY A 193 -15.26 10.61 10.56
C GLY A 193 -14.31 10.31 11.72
N TRP A 194 -13.65 11.33 12.26
CA TRP A 194 -12.81 11.22 13.45
C TRP A 194 -13.56 10.66 14.66
N ARG A 195 -14.72 11.22 15.00
CA ARG A 195 -15.54 10.72 16.11
C ARG A 195 -16.01 9.27 15.90
N ARG A 196 -16.38 8.90 14.67
CA ARG A 196 -16.75 7.53 14.33
C ARG A 196 -15.56 6.58 14.50
N ALA A 197 -14.40 6.97 13.98
CA ALA A 197 -13.18 6.19 14.07
C ALA A 197 -12.73 5.96 15.51
N GLN A 198 -13.00 6.85 16.46
CA GLN A 198 -12.67 6.61 17.87
C GLN A 198 -13.58 5.57 18.54
N LYS A 199 -14.83 5.42 18.07
CA LYS A 199 -15.85 4.56 18.70
C LYS A 199 -15.92 3.17 18.10
N GLN A 200 -15.53 3.04 16.83
CA GLN A 200 -15.71 1.80 16.09
C GLN A 200 -14.77 0.71 16.59
N GLU A 201 -15.24 -0.52 16.75
CA GLU A 201 -14.34 -1.63 17.06
C GLU A 201 -13.57 -2.04 15.80
N ILE A 202 -12.28 -2.32 15.94
CA ILE A 202 -11.45 -2.87 14.85
C ILE A 202 -11.32 -4.36 15.09
N LEU A 203 -11.75 -5.15 14.11
CA LEU A 203 -11.70 -6.60 14.20
C LEU A 203 -10.26 -7.08 14.03
N HIS A 204 -9.78 -7.93 14.93
CA HIS A 204 -8.45 -8.49 14.86
C HIS A 204 -8.53 -9.95 14.45
N TRP A 205 -7.72 -10.34 13.47
CA TRP A 205 -7.54 -11.74 13.06
C TRP A 205 -6.07 -12.14 13.14
N ASP A 206 -5.83 -13.34 13.65
CA ASP A 206 -4.53 -14.00 13.66
C ASP A 206 -4.44 -15.10 12.59
N GLU A 207 -3.37 -15.90 12.62
CA GLU A 207 -3.18 -17.01 11.69
C GLU A 207 -4.22 -18.11 11.84
N ALA A 208 -4.70 -18.37 13.06
CA ALA A 208 -5.68 -19.42 13.35
C ALA A 208 -7.05 -19.00 12.81
N ASP A 209 -7.41 -17.74 13.01
CA ASP A 209 -8.58 -17.11 12.41
C ASP A 209 -8.61 -17.27 10.90
N LEU A 210 -7.46 -17.14 10.22
CA LEU A 210 -7.33 -17.25 8.78
C LEU A 210 -7.17 -18.69 8.27
N GLY A 211 -7.14 -19.68 9.16
CA GLY A 211 -6.91 -21.09 8.81
C GLY A 211 -5.51 -21.34 8.23
N LEU A 212 -4.52 -20.52 8.61
CA LEU A 212 -3.15 -20.60 8.14
C LEU A 212 -2.28 -21.40 9.12
N ASN A 213 -1.37 -22.20 8.58
CA ASN A 213 -0.34 -22.85 9.38
C ASN A 213 0.82 -21.88 9.61
N THR A 214 1.34 -21.81 10.84
CA THR A 214 2.51 -21.00 11.18
C THR A 214 3.75 -21.33 10.34
N SER A 215 3.85 -22.56 9.82
CA SER A 215 4.93 -22.98 8.90
C SER A 215 4.80 -22.45 7.48
N SER A 216 3.67 -21.81 7.13
CA SER A 216 3.36 -21.29 5.78
C SER A 216 3.44 -19.77 5.67
N VAL A 217 3.71 -19.09 6.79
CA VAL A 217 3.75 -17.62 6.90
C VAL A 217 4.99 -17.17 7.66
N GLY A 218 5.29 -15.86 7.59
CA GLY A 218 6.41 -15.29 8.31
C GLY A 218 7.77 -15.62 7.70
N LEU A 219 8.82 -15.16 8.39
CA LEU A 219 10.21 -15.20 7.93
C LEU A 219 10.72 -16.58 7.49
N GLN A 220 10.26 -17.66 8.14
CA GLN A 220 10.75 -19.01 7.83
C GLN A 220 10.16 -19.56 6.54
N ALA A 221 8.90 -19.22 6.24
CA ALA A 221 8.21 -19.64 5.03
C ALA A 221 8.52 -18.72 3.83
N SER A 222 9.01 -17.51 4.09
CA SER A 222 9.37 -16.54 3.06
C SER A 222 10.45 -17.06 2.09
N PRO A 223 10.14 -17.13 0.78
CA PRO A 223 11.11 -17.51 -0.24
C PRO A 223 12.33 -16.59 -0.29
N THR A 224 12.13 -15.29 -0.03
CA THR A 224 13.21 -14.30 -0.02
C THR A 224 13.64 -13.94 1.40
N LYS A 225 14.93 -13.66 1.59
CA LYS A 225 15.51 -13.29 2.89
C LYS A 225 16.47 -12.12 2.71
N VAL A 226 16.27 -11.07 3.51
CA VAL A 226 17.16 -9.91 3.53
C VAL A 226 18.44 -10.29 4.31
N LEU A 227 19.54 -10.50 3.59
CA LEU A 227 20.83 -10.86 4.20
C LEU A 227 21.52 -9.67 4.89
N SER A 228 21.46 -8.50 4.27
CA SER A 228 22.09 -7.28 4.78
C SER A 228 21.43 -6.04 4.19
N THR A 229 21.41 -4.95 4.96
CA THR A 229 20.99 -3.62 4.49
C THR A 229 22.13 -2.62 4.66
N THR A 230 22.26 -1.68 3.73
CA THR A 230 23.28 -0.62 3.80
C THR A 230 22.67 0.65 3.25
N VAL A 231 22.95 1.78 3.91
CA VAL A 231 22.52 3.10 3.43
C VAL A 231 23.53 3.58 2.38
N PRO A 232 23.11 3.83 1.12
CA PRO A 232 24.01 4.36 0.11
C PRO A 232 24.63 5.69 0.55
N GLN A 233 25.96 5.77 0.55
CA GLN A 233 26.65 7.03 0.82
C GLN A 233 26.75 7.85 -0.46
N SER A 234 26.19 9.06 -0.42
CA SER A 234 26.25 10.00 -1.55
C SER A 234 27.47 10.92 -1.42
N ASN A 235 28.49 10.69 -2.24
CA ASN A 235 29.68 11.55 -2.34
C ASN A 235 29.48 12.74 -3.31
N LYS A 236 28.23 13.22 -3.46
CA LYS A 236 27.90 14.34 -4.36
C LYS A 236 28.71 15.58 -3.96
N LYS A 237 29.50 16.09 -4.91
CA LYS A 237 30.18 17.38 -4.78
C LYS A 237 29.27 18.46 -5.33
N VAL A 238 28.91 19.43 -4.48
CA VAL A 238 28.16 20.61 -4.90
C VAL A 238 29.17 21.70 -5.24
N CYS A 239 29.09 22.24 -6.45
CA CYS A 239 29.88 23.39 -6.87
C CYS A 239 28.99 24.42 -7.55
N TRP A 240 29.35 25.69 -7.40
CA TRP A 240 28.74 26.78 -8.17
C TRP A 240 29.46 26.88 -9.50
N ILE A 241 28.71 26.80 -10.59
CA ILE A 241 29.26 26.94 -11.94
C ILE A 241 28.92 28.35 -12.43
N THR A 242 29.94 29.11 -12.82
CA THR A 242 29.80 30.53 -13.20
C THR A 242 29.81 30.75 -14.71
N ASP A 243 30.13 29.72 -15.51
CA ASP A 243 30.19 29.82 -16.97
C ASP A 243 29.46 28.66 -17.68
N VAL A 244 28.88 28.98 -18.83
CA VAL A 244 28.03 28.05 -19.61
C VAL A 244 28.84 26.93 -20.27
N ILE A 245 30.12 27.17 -20.57
CA ILE A 245 30.99 26.18 -21.24
C ILE A 245 31.30 25.04 -20.26
N THR A 246 31.71 25.37 -19.03
CA THR A 246 31.95 24.40 -17.96
C THR A 246 30.69 23.62 -17.63
N LEU A 247 29.52 24.28 -17.58
CA LEU A 247 28.24 23.58 -17.38
C LEU A 247 27.98 22.57 -18.51
N SER A 248 28.14 23.00 -19.77
CA SER A 248 27.95 22.13 -20.94
C SER A 248 28.90 20.93 -20.92
N GLN A 249 30.16 21.13 -20.58
CA GLN A 249 31.14 20.06 -20.46
C GLN A 249 30.78 19.05 -19.36
N ILE A 250 30.38 19.55 -18.18
CA ILE A 250 29.92 18.69 -17.08
C ILE A 250 28.72 17.86 -17.51
N ILE A 251 27.73 18.46 -18.18
CA ILE A 251 26.56 17.74 -18.69
C ILE A 251 26.96 16.66 -19.70
N CYS A 252 27.75 17.02 -20.72
CA CYS A 252 28.20 16.07 -21.75
C CYS A 252 29.01 14.90 -21.14
N ASN A 253 29.88 15.19 -20.18
CA ASN A 253 30.71 14.16 -19.54
C ASN A 253 29.91 13.23 -18.61
N ASN A 254 28.80 13.70 -18.03
CA ASN A 254 27.95 12.88 -17.16
C ASN A 254 26.84 12.12 -17.91
N ILE A 255 26.47 12.56 -19.12
CA ILE A 255 25.46 11.87 -19.95
C ILE A 255 26.09 10.77 -20.83
N ASN A 256 27.34 10.95 -21.27
CA ASN A 256 28.02 10.02 -22.19
C ASN A 256 28.87 8.94 -21.51
N ASN A 257 28.88 8.87 -20.17
CA ASN A 257 29.44 7.77 -19.38
C ASN A 257 28.31 6.97 -18.76
#